data_AF-A0A2J8UXU3-F1
#
_entry.id   AF-A0A2J8UXU3-F1
#
_cell.length_a   1.000
_cell.length_b   1.000
_cell.length_c   1.000
_cell.angle_alpha   90.00
_cell.angle_beta   90.00
_cell.angle_gamma   90.00
#
_symmetry.space_group_name_H-M   'P 1'
#
loop_
_entity.id
_entity.type
_entity.pdbx_description
1 polymer ?
#
loop_
_entity_poly.entity_id
_entity_poly.type
_entity_poly.pdbx_seq_one_letter_code
_entity_poly.pdbx_strand_id
1 'polypeptide(L)'
;MTMYLWLKLLAFGFAFLDTEVFVTGQSPAPSPTDTYLSASETTTLSPSGSAVISTTTIATTPSKPTCGEKYANIPVDYLYNKETKLFMAKLNVNETVECEKNNCINNELHNLKECEQISLSIFHNSCTAPYRKLKLVVPPDVEKFQLL
;
A
#
# COMPACT_ATOMS: atom_id res chain seq x y z
N MET A 1 -5.96 35.98 21.61
CA MET A 1 -6.65 35.12 20.64
C MET A 1 -6.76 33.70 21.18
N THR A 2 -7.87 33.36 21.84
CA THR A 2 -8.10 32.05 22.50
C THR A 2 -9.35 31.31 21.98
N MET A 3 -10.00 31.81 20.93
CA MET A 3 -11.30 31.29 20.43
C MET A 3 -11.22 30.09 19.48
N TYR A 4 -10.05 29.69 18.98
CA TYR A 4 -9.95 28.64 17.96
C TYR A 4 -10.06 27.19 18.48
N LEU A 5 -9.97 26.97 19.80
CA LEU A 5 -9.95 25.61 20.36
C LEU A 5 -11.33 24.99 20.58
N TRP A 6 -12.38 25.82 20.75
CA TRP A 6 -13.74 25.37 21.05
C TRP A 6 -14.52 24.87 19.82
N LEU A 7 -14.20 25.34 18.61
CA LEU A 7 -14.93 25.00 17.40
C LEU A 7 -14.68 23.55 16.90
N LYS A 8 -13.75 22.82 17.52
CA LYS A 8 -13.27 21.51 17.04
C LYS A 8 -13.85 20.30 17.79
N LEU A 9 -14.81 20.53 18.69
CA LEU A 9 -15.38 19.51 19.59
C LEU A 9 -16.85 19.13 19.26
N LEU A 10 -17.48 19.82 18.30
CA LEU A 10 -18.88 19.64 17.90
C LEU A 10 -19.07 18.69 16.69
N ALA A 11 -18.05 17.89 16.35
CA ALA A 11 -18.05 16.96 15.22
C ALA A 11 -18.18 15.48 15.63
N PHE A 12 -18.42 15.20 16.91
CA PHE A 12 -18.66 13.84 17.44
C PHE A 12 -20.14 13.68 17.81
N GLY A 13 -21.01 13.54 16.81
CA GLY A 13 -22.44 13.32 17.02
C GLY A 13 -23.18 12.84 15.77
N PHE A 14 -24.08 11.88 15.97
CA PHE A 14 -25.11 11.42 15.03
C PHE A 14 -24.65 10.81 13.69
N ALA A 15 -24.22 9.54 13.77
CA ALA A 15 -24.19 8.60 12.63
C ALA A 15 -24.49 7.15 13.09
N PHE A 16 -25.46 6.98 13.99
CA PHE A 16 -25.96 5.69 14.47
C PHE A 16 -27.49 5.70 14.48
N LEU A 17 -28.07 5.41 13.32
CA LEU A 17 -29.47 5.00 13.10
C LEU A 17 -29.66 4.79 11.59
N ASP A 18 -29.52 3.54 11.14
CA ASP A 18 -30.71 2.85 10.66
C ASP A 18 -30.55 1.33 10.87
N THR A 19 -31.67 0.62 11.04
CA THR A 19 -31.70 -0.79 11.42
C THR A 19 -32.76 -1.54 10.62
N GLU A 20 -32.34 -2.16 9.53
CA GLU A 20 -33.20 -3.07 8.75
C GLU A 20 -32.67 -4.50 8.85
N VAL A 21 -33.35 -5.31 9.66
CA VAL A 21 -33.06 -6.72 9.90
C VAL A 21 -33.99 -7.57 9.05
N PHE A 22 -33.47 -8.16 7.98
CA PHE A 22 -34.19 -9.21 7.24
C PHE A 22 -33.35 -10.48 7.05
N VAL A 23 -33.57 -11.39 7.99
CA VAL A 23 -33.22 -12.81 7.85
C VAL A 23 -34.41 -13.52 7.21
N THR A 24 -34.17 -14.32 6.16
CA THR A 24 -34.80 -15.63 5.92
C THR A 24 -34.09 -16.32 4.76
N GLY A 25 -33.66 -17.56 4.95
CA GLY A 25 -33.38 -18.47 3.87
C GLY A 25 -34.27 -19.70 4.01
N GLN A 26 -34.88 -20.18 2.92
CA GLN A 26 -35.47 -21.50 2.87
C GLN A 26 -35.59 -22.00 1.41
N SER A 27 -35.38 -23.31 1.26
CA SER A 27 -35.62 -24.17 0.09
C SER A 27 -36.20 -25.47 0.69
N PRO A 28 -37.07 -26.29 0.02
CA PRO A 28 -37.08 -26.52 -1.43
C PRO A 28 -38.45 -26.80 -2.14
N ALA A 29 -38.40 -26.78 -3.48
CA ALA A 29 -39.16 -27.65 -4.42
C ALA A 29 -40.72 -27.57 -4.48
N PRO A 30 -41.38 -28.19 -5.49
CA PRO A 30 -41.10 -28.11 -6.94
C PRO A 30 -42.37 -27.90 -7.82
N SER A 31 -42.16 -27.88 -9.14
CA SER A 31 -43.14 -28.16 -10.22
C SER A 31 -44.10 -27.04 -10.69
N PRO A 32 -44.09 -26.76 -12.00
CA PRO A 32 -45.27 -26.45 -12.79
C PRO A 32 -45.57 -27.58 -13.80
N THR A 33 -46.86 -27.79 -14.13
CA THR A 33 -47.33 -28.84 -15.05
C THR A 33 -48.18 -28.24 -16.16
N ASP A 34 -47.97 -28.75 -17.37
CA ASP A 34 -48.69 -28.54 -18.63
C ASP A 34 -48.75 -27.11 -19.21
N THR A 35 -48.26 -26.86 -20.43
CA THR A 35 -48.50 -27.46 -21.77
C THR A 35 -49.63 -26.73 -22.49
N TYR A 36 -49.27 -25.97 -23.52
CA TYR A 36 -50.09 -25.86 -24.72
C TYR A 36 -49.20 -25.83 -25.97
N LEU A 37 -49.63 -26.57 -26.99
CA LEU A 37 -48.84 -26.84 -28.19
C LEU A 37 -49.10 -25.78 -29.27
N SER A 38 -48.05 -25.42 -30.01
CA SER A 38 -48.17 -25.01 -31.41
C SER A 38 -46.84 -25.29 -32.12
N ALA A 39 -46.87 -26.12 -33.16
CA ALA A 39 -45.68 -26.61 -33.85
C ALA A 39 -45.76 -26.30 -35.35
N SER A 40 -44.60 -26.08 -35.97
CA SER A 40 -44.40 -26.19 -37.42
C SER A 40 -42.99 -26.70 -37.70
N GLU A 41 -42.88 -27.65 -38.63
CA GLU A 41 -41.65 -28.33 -39.07
C GLU A 41 -41.07 -27.67 -40.36
N THR A 42 -40.06 -28.14 -41.13
CA THR A 42 -39.09 -29.29 -41.14
C THR A 42 -37.88 -28.85 -42.04
N THR A 43 -36.63 -29.36 -42.05
CA THR A 43 -35.88 -30.35 -41.23
C THR A 43 -34.52 -29.73 -40.76
N THR A 44 -33.25 -30.15 -40.98
CA THR A 44 -32.53 -31.26 -41.67
C THR A 44 -31.17 -31.54 -40.99
N LEU A 45 -30.90 -32.83 -40.67
CA LEU A 45 -29.63 -33.56 -40.42
C LEU A 45 -28.33 -32.86 -39.93
N SER A 46 -27.71 -33.52 -38.93
CA SER A 46 -26.34 -33.34 -38.35
C SER A 46 -25.22 -33.91 -39.29
N PRO A 47 -23.88 -33.92 -38.97
CA PRO A 47 -23.23 -33.78 -37.65
C PRO A 47 -21.84 -33.08 -37.56
N SER A 48 -21.27 -33.13 -36.34
CA SER A 48 -19.82 -33.11 -36.03
C SER A 48 -19.01 -31.84 -36.32
N GLY A 49 -19.04 -30.88 -35.39
CA GLY A 49 -17.99 -29.87 -35.24
C GLY A 49 -17.33 -29.95 -33.86
N SER A 50 -16.10 -30.46 -33.76
CA SER A 50 -15.35 -30.48 -32.49
C SER A 50 -14.77 -29.09 -32.22
N ALA A 51 -15.56 -28.25 -31.53
CA ALA A 51 -15.15 -26.92 -31.14
C ALA A 51 -14.09 -26.99 -30.02
N VAL A 52 -12.81 -26.96 -30.41
CA VAL A 52 -11.70 -26.81 -29.46
C VAL A 52 -11.87 -25.47 -28.73
N ILE A 53 -12.24 -25.54 -27.45
CA ILE A 53 -12.32 -24.37 -26.59
C ILE A 53 -10.87 -23.93 -26.30
N SER A 54 -10.37 -22.98 -27.08
CA SER A 54 -9.08 -22.34 -26.86
C SER A 54 -9.10 -21.57 -25.54
N THR A 55 -8.73 -22.23 -24.45
CA THR A 55 -8.59 -21.62 -23.13
C THR A 55 -7.38 -20.69 -23.12
N THR A 56 -7.60 -19.42 -23.46
CA THR A 56 -6.59 -18.36 -23.37
C THR A 56 -6.26 -18.09 -21.90
N THR A 57 -5.30 -18.83 -21.36
CA THR A 57 -4.80 -18.63 -19.99
C THR A 57 -4.19 -17.23 -19.86
N ILE A 58 -4.89 -16.33 -19.17
CA ILE A 58 -4.40 -14.98 -18.90
C ILE A 58 -3.24 -15.08 -17.92
N ALA A 59 -2.03 -14.76 -18.39
CA ALA A 59 -0.84 -14.74 -17.55
C ALA A 59 -0.91 -13.57 -16.56
N THR A 60 -1.34 -13.83 -15.32
CA THR A 60 -1.32 -12.85 -14.22
C THR A 60 0.13 -12.46 -13.90
N THR A 61 0.49 -11.21 -14.19
CA THR A 61 1.77 -10.66 -13.76
C THR A 61 1.80 -10.51 -12.23
N PRO A 62 2.93 -10.80 -11.56
CA PRO A 62 3.05 -10.56 -10.12
C PRO A 62 2.80 -9.09 -9.77
N SER A 63 1.87 -8.82 -8.86
CA SER A 63 1.62 -7.48 -8.36
C SER A 63 2.85 -6.96 -7.61
N LYS A 64 3.27 -5.72 -7.92
CA LYS A 64 4.31 -5.04 -7.14
C LYS A 64 3.81 -4.81 -5.71
N PRO A 65 4.64 -5.10 -4.67
CA PRO A 65 4.28 -4.80 -3.29
C PRO A 65 4.26 -3.29 -3.05
N THR A 66 3.63 -2.84 -1.96
CA THR A 66 3.73 -1.43 -1.58
C THR A 66 5.15 -1.11 -1.12
N CYS A 67 5.60 0.12 -1.34
CA CYS A 67 6.90 0.55 -0.84
C CYS A 67 6.91 0.60 0.70
N GLY A 68 5.76 0.87 1.33
CA GLY A 68 5.58 0.79 2.78
C GLY A 68 5.92 -0.58 3.37
N GLU A 69 5.50 -1.67 2.72
CA GLU A 69 5.85 -3.05 3.09
C GLU A 69 7.30 -3.38 2.72
N LYS A 70 7.70 -3.16 1.46
CA LYS A 70 9.04 -3.51 0.96
C LYS A 70 10.17 -2.89 1.79
N TYR A 71 9.94 -1.68 2.29
CA TYR A 71 10.90 -0.89 3.04
C TYR A 71 10.51 -0.70 4.52
N ALA A 72 9.67 -1.58 5.07
CA ALA A 72 9.20 -1.49 6.45
C ALA A 72 10.36 -1.39 7.47
N ASN A 73 11.45 -2.13 7.26
CA ASN A 73 12.55 -2.28 8.22
C ASN A 73 13.92 -1.90 7.61
N ILE A 74 14.02 -0.76 6.90
CA ILE A 74 15.32 -0.22 6.45
C ILE A 74 16.27 -0.04 7.66
N PRO A 75 17.47 -0.67 7.67
CA PRO A 75 18.54 -0.33 8.60
C PRO A 75 19.20 0.98 8.19
N VAL A 76 19.67 1.77 9.17
CA VAL A 76 20.32 3.06 8.91
C VAL A 76 21.60 3.17 9.74
N ASP A 77 22.73 3.36 9.07
CA ASP A 77 24.00 3.66 9.72
C ASP A 77 24.23 5.17 9.75
N TYR A 78 24.78 5.66 10.86
CA TYR A 78 25.13 7.08 11.05
C TYR A 78 26.65 7.25 11.06
N LEU A 79 27.17 7.99 10.08
CA LEU A 79 28.59 8.33 9.98
C LEU A 79 28.77 9.81 10.39
N TYR A 80 29.67 10.08 11.32
CA TYR A 80 29.93 11.44 11.81
C TYR A 80 31.16 12.06 11.15
N ASN A 81 31.02 13.26 10.59
CA ASN A 81 32.14 14.05 10.11
C ASN A 81 32.57 15.06 11.18
N LYS A 82 33.81 14.92 11.66
CA LYS A 82 34.41 15.79 12.70
C LYS A 82 34.75 17.20 12.22
N GLU A 83 35.04 17.37 10.93
CA GLU A 83 35.41 18.66 10.32
C GLU A 83 34.19 19.57 10.21
N THR A 84 33.04 19.02 9.80
CA THR A 84 31.78 19.77 9.64
C THR A 84 30.88 19.71 10.87
N LYS A 85 31.14 18.77 11.80
CA LYS A 85 30.29 18.45 12.96
C LYS A 85 28.85 18.06 12.59
N LEU A 86 28.71 17.37 11.46
CA LEU A 86 27.45 16.90 10.91
C LEU A 86 27.47 15.40 10.65
N PHE A 87 26.30 14.79 10.70
CA PHE A 87 26.08 13.38 10.38
C PHE A 87 25.71 13.18 8.91
N MET A 88 26.05 11.99 8.42
CA MET A 88 25.48 11.38 7.23
C MET A 88 24.69 10.14 7.67
N ALA A 89 23.47 9.95 7.18
CA ALA A 89 22.69 8.73 7.36
C ALA A 89 22.71 7.90 6.07
N LYS A 90 23.18 6.66 6.15
CA LYS A 90 23.22 5.70 5.04
C LYS A 90 22.06 4.72 5.17
N LEU A 91 21.20 4.64 4.15
CA LEU A 91 20.10 3.69 4.09
C LEU A 91 20.63 2.35 3.55
N ASN A 92 20.61 1.31 4.37
CA ASN A 92 21.17 -0.01 4.03
C ASN A 92 20.16 -0.84 3.22
N VAL A 93 19.98 -0.47 1.95
CA VAL A 93 19.19 -1.18 0.94
C VAL A 93 20.04 -1.41 -0.33
N ASN A 94 19.74 -2.49 -1.06
CA ASN A 94 20.60 -2.99 -2.14
C ASN A 94 20.45 -2.17 -3.44
N GLU A 95 19.23 -1.72 -3.73
CA GLU A 95 18.92 -0.82 -4.83
C GLU A 95 19.13 0.65 -4.44
N THR A 96 19.41 1.50 -5.43
CA THR A 96 19.37 2.96 -5.22
C THR A 96 17.91 3.41 -5.10
N VAL A 97 17.47 3.80 -3.91
CA VAL A 97 16.11 4.28 -3.68
C VAL A 97 15.98 5.77 -3.96
N GLU A 98 14.76 6.20 -4.29
CA GLU A 98 14.42 7.60 -4.49
C GLU A 98 13.73 8.14 -3.23
N CYS A 99 13.99 9.41 -2.88
CA CYS A 99 13.36 10.07 -1.74
C CYS A 99 12.83 11.45 -2.12
N GLU A 100 11.82 11.90 -1.38
CA GLU A 100 11.26 13.23 -1.52
C GLU A 100 12.36 14.33 -1.50
N LYS A 101 12.28 15.28 -2.44
CA LYS A 101 13.24 16.37 -2.65
C LYS A 101 14.66 15.93 -3.06
N ASN A 102 14.87 14.67 -3.44
CA ASN A 102 16.15 14.08 -3.86
C ASN A 102 17.25 14.10 -2.77
N ASN A 103 16.85 14.16 -1.49
CA ASN A 103 17.78 14.34 -0.36
C ASN A 103 18.63 13.10 0.01
N CYS A 104 18.50 11.97 -0.70
CA CYS A 104 19.12 10.67 -0.35
C CYS A 104 19.99 10.08 -1.49
N ILE A 105 20.77 10.92 -2.17
CA ILE A 105 21.59 10.53 -3.32
C ILE A 105 22.48 9.33 -2.94
N ASN A 106 22.51 8.28 -3.78
CA ASN A 106 23.24 7.04 -3.51
C ASN A 106 22.88 6.36 -2.17
N ASN A 107 21.62 6.49 -1.73
CA ASN A 107 21.10 6.04 -0.44
C ASN A 107 21.67 6.80 0.78
N GLU A 108 22.32 7.95 0.57
CA GLU A 108 22.98 8.72 1.63
C GLU A 108 22.36 10.11 1.80
N LEU A 109 21.98 10.44 3.04
CA LEU A 109 21.49 11.75 3.44
C LEU A 109 22.60 12.48 4.21
N HIS A 110 23.13 13.56 3.64
CA HIS A 110 24.25 14.32 4.22
C HIS A 110 23.77 15.53 5.06
N ASN A 111 24.71 16.15 5.77
CA ASN A 111 24.55 17.44 6.48
C ASN A 111 23.48 17.45 7.59
N LEU A 112 23.24 16.29 8.22
CA LEU A 112 22.23 16.13 9.25
C LEU A 112 22.76 16.64 10.60
N LYS A 113 21.97 17.42 11.33
CA LYS A 113 22.39 17.95 12.64
C LYS A 113 22.18 16.90 13.73
N GLU A 114 23.10 16.86 14.70
CA GLU A 114 22.95 16.05 15.90
C GLU A 114 21.60 16.27 16.62
N CYS A 115 21.06 15.21 17.23
CA CYS A 115 19.79 15.19 17.96
C CYS A 115 18.54 15.63 17.15
N GLU A 116 18.64 15.81 15.83
CA GLU A 116 17.52 16.21 14.98
C GLU A 116 16.59 15.03 14.63
N GLN A 117 15.31 15.32 14.39
CA GLN A 117 14.33 14.33 13.92
C GLN A 117 13.85 14.70 12.52
N ILE A 118 14.25 13.88 11.53
CA ILE A 118 14.00 14.14 10.11
C ILE A 118 13.03 13.07 9.60
N SER A 119 12.08 13.46 8.74
CA SER A 119 11.13 12.53 8.13
C SER A 119 11.16 12.66 6.61
N LEU A 120 11.26 11.52 5.92
CA LEU A 120 11.31 11.45 4.46
C LEU A 120 10.39 10.35 3.92
N SER A 121 9.92 10.52 2.69
CA SER A 121 9.20 9.49 1.94
C SER A 121 10.15 8.80 0.97
N ILE A 122 10.24 7.47 1.05
CA ILE A 122 11.10 6.60 0.23
C ILE A 122 10.24 5.78 -0.73
N PHE A 123 10.69 5.71 -1.99
CA PHE A 123 10.03 4.99 -3.08
C PHE A 123 11.07 4.44 -4.07
N HIS A 124 10.65 3.51 -4.93
CA HIS A 124 11.46 2.96 -6.01
C HIS A 124 10.53 2.34 -7.07
N ASN A 125 10.94 2.33 -8.33
CA ASN A 125 10.16 1.78 -9.45
C ASN A 125 9.68 0.31 -9.27
N SER A 126 10.28 -0.45 -8.34
CA SER A 126 9.92 -1.84 -8.03
C SER A 126 8.67 -2.01 -7.15
N CYS A 127 8.17 -0.93 -6.53
CA CYS A 127 7.05 -0.96 -5.59
C CYS A 127 6.02 0.13 -5.91
N THR A 128 4.87 0.10 -5.23
CA THR A 128 3.74 1.03 -5.44
C THR A 128 3.45 1.86 -4.18
N ALA A 129 2.60 2.89 -4.32
CA ALA A 129 2.08 3.61 -3.17
C ALA A 129 1.21 2.69 -2.28
N PRO A 130 1.15 2.89 -0.95
CA PRO A 130 1.77 3.96 -0.17
C PRO A 130 3.30 3.86 -0.08
N TYR A 131 3.96 5.03 -0.10
CA TYR A 131 5.40 5.17 0.04
C TYR A 131 5.86 5.02 1.49
N ARG A 132 7.11 4.58 1.69
CA ARG A 132 7.66 4.36 3.03
C ARG A 132 8.03 5.69 3.66
N LYS A 133 7.24 6.15 4.62
CA LYS A 133 7.63 7.24 5.52
C LYS A 133 8.66 6.72 6.52
N LEU A 134 9.93 7.06 6.34
CA LEU A 134 11.01 6.78 7.27
C LEU A 134 11.21 7.99 8.19
N LYS A 135 11.35 7.73 9.49
CA LYS A 135 11.75 8.73 10.49
C LYS A 135 13.17 8.43 10.94
N LEU A 136 14.06 9.39 10.73
CA LEU A 136 15.42 9.40 11.23
C LEU A 136 15.46 10.15 12.57
N VAL A 137 16.31 9.67 13.48
CA VAL A 137 16.61 10.32 14.76
C VAL A 137 18.13 10.37 14.86
N VAL A 138 18.71 11.54 14.57
CA VAL A 138 20.16 11.68 14.45
C VAL A 138 20.80 11.56 15.85
N PRO A 139 21.89 10.80 16.01
CA PRO A 139 22.60 10.70 17.29
C PRO A 139 23.12 12.06 17.80
N PRO A 140 23.51 12.16 19.08
CA PRO A 140 24.26 13.31 19.60
C PRO A 140 25.70 13.33 19.04
N ASP A 141 26.34 14.51 19.01
CA ASP A 141 27.76 14.68 18.62
C ASP A 141 28.68 13.74 19.42
N VAL A 142 29.46 12.92 18.71
CA VAL A 142 30.34 11.91 19.31
C VAL A 142 31.45 12.51 20.17
N GLU A 143 31.84 13.76 19.91
CA GLU A 143 32.91 14.45 20.66
C GLU A 143 32.45 14.93 22.04
N LYS A 144 31.16 14.81 22.36
CA LYS A 144 30.60 15.06 23.69
C LYS A 144 30.77 13.87 24.65
N PHE A 145 31.26 12.73 24.16
CA PHE A 145 31.49 11.52 24.94
C PHE A 145 32.98 11.20 24.99
N GLN A 146 33.43 10.74 26.16
CA GLN A 146 34.80 10.24 26.36
C GLN A 146 34.69 8.88 27.03
N LEU A 147 35.46 7.90 26.53
CA LEU A 147 35.63 6.62 27.19
C LEU A 147 36.73 6.77 28.24
N LEU A 148 36.49 6.24 29.44
CA LEU A 148 37.36 6.28 30.61
C LEU A 148 37.92 4.89 30.92
#